data_AF-A0A1Q6T5D8-F1
#
_entry.id   AF-A0A1Q6T5D8-F1
#
_cell.length_a   1.000
_cell.length_b   1.000
_cell.length_c   1.000
_cell.angle_alpha   90.00
_cell.angle_beta   90.00
_cell.angle_gamma   90.00
#
_symmetry.space_group_name_H-M   'P 1'
#
loop_
_entity.id
_entity.type
_entity.pdbx_description
1 polymer ?
#
loop_
_entity_poly.entity_id
_entity_poly.type
_entity_poly.pdbx_seq_one_letter_code
_entity_poly.pdbx_strand_id
1 'polypeptide(L)'
;MKTEKLFISFAVKIDETVRFSCRTTSNNNIADKEIFRVNGYYFFYVFNRTEKVNTYSLREITEKEFYARRSEFLKLRPHKAVSEWTDGKNKFSVKNYYNGTWKRNVPAADCIFLSEDNPLKEIHDAVVSEASVRKAQTEAYDREEKYEYARKCGGLGRKLGIAYVNVMRLGPEKGKLMKFKESYERAIAKAKNMKLSELRGFYADLFRRGRASRKQAMDTLGIQYFEADVNLLVLTELEQAMSERLDAYVAESVKQAKSNAANADYPTRQRMYDDLMGSSRRQKKDVLTELGVNVDAIDLNKYPLSEIKRALAATLGCEMER
;
A
#
# COMPACT_ATOMS: atom_id res chain seq x y z
N MET A 1 9.74 -0.99 2.78
CA MET A 1 10.77 -1.13 3.81
C MET A 1 12.10 -0.75 3.20
N LYS A 2 12.86 0.18 3.80
CA LYS A 2 14.27 0.40 3.42
C LYS A 2 15.05 -0.81 3.94
N THR A 3 15.75 -1.52 3.07
CA THR A 3 16.62 -2.62 3.49
C THR A 3 17.75 -2.02 4.32
N GLU A 4 17.75 -2.27 5.63
CA GLU A 4 18.88 -1.88 6.47
C GLU A 4 20.14 -2.62 6.00
N LYS A 5 21.21 -1.87 5.79
CA LYS A 5 22.51 -2.46 5.44
C LYS A 5 23.10 -3.07 6.71
N LEU A 6 23.40 -4.38 6.67
CA LEU A 6 24.16 -5.04 7.74
C LEU A 6 25.61 -4.57 7.68
N PHE A 7 26.12 -4.02 8.78
CA PHE A 7 27.51 -3.63 8.93
C PHE A 7 28.24 -4.61 9.86
N ILE A 8 29.47 -4.93 9.49
CA ILE A 8 30.38 -5.78 10.25
C ILE A 8 31.47 -4.89 10.83
N SER A 9 31.64 -4.96 12.14
CA SER A 9 32.69 -4.23 12.86
C SER A 9 33.89 -5.15 13.03
N PHE A 10 34.90 -4.96 12.20
CA PHE A 10 36.17 -5.68 12.33
C PHE A 10 37.06 -5.00 13.37
N ALA A 11 37.69 -5.80 14.22
CA ALA A 11 38.75 -5.38 15.13
C ALA A 11 39.80 -6.49 15.22
N VAL A 12 40.76 -6.50 14.29
CA VAL A 12 41.73 -7.59 14.11
C VAL A 12 43.16 -7.11 14.31
N LYS A 13 44.01 -7.97 14.90
CA LYS A 13 45.45 -7.70 14.96
C LYS A 13 46.04 -7.84 13.55
N ILE A 14 46.93 -6.92 13.18
CA ILE A 14 47.58 -6.90 11.87
C ILE A 14 49.10 -6.98 12.03
N ASP A 15 49.73 -7.73 11.13
CA ASP A 15 51.18 -7.87 11.07
C ASP A 15 51.81 -6.61 10.45
N GLU A 16 51.28 -6.23 9.28
CA GLU A 16 51.67 -5.04 8.53
C GLU A 16 50.42 -4.40 7.92
N THR A 17 50.39 -3.08 7.87
CA THR A 17 49.49 -2.34 6.99
C THR A 17 50.18 -1.14 6.36
N VAL A 18 49.81 -0.86 5.12
CA VAL A 18 50.15 0.37 4.43
C VAL A 18 48.84 1.08 4.06
N ARG A 19 48.66 2.28 4.60
CA ARG A 19 47.52 3.16 4.30
C ARG A 19 47.98 4.29 3.42
N PHE A 20 47.36 4.43 2.26
CA PHE A 20 47.35 5.65 1.47
C PHE A 20 46.04 6.41 1.72
N SER A 21 46.15 7.68 2.07
CA SER A 21 45.00 8.56 2.27
C SER A 21 45.13 9.79 1.38
N CYS A 22 44.04 10.17 0.74
CA CYS A 22 43.87 11.44 0.05
C CYS A 22 42.70 12.18 0.68
N ARG A 23 42.92 13.43 1.06
CA ARG A 23 41.89 14.32 1.63
C ARG A 23 41.89 15.62 0.88
N THR A 24 40.71 16.05 0.47
CA THR A 24 40.53 17.37 -0.16
C THR A 24 40.72 18.47 0.89
N THR A 25 41.32 19.59 0.52
CA THR A 25 41.54 20.72 1.45
C THR A 25 40.31 21.59 1.61
N SER A 26 39.45 21.65 0.58
CA SER A 26 38.28 22.53 0.51
C SER A 26 36.97 21.87 0.96
N ASN A 27 36.91 20.54 1.05
CA ASN A 27 35.76 19.81 1.58
C ASN A 27 36.22 18.55 2.34
N ASN A 28 35.30 17.93 3.09
CA ASN A 28 35.61 16.77 3.93
C ASN A 28 35.63 15.44 3.15
N ASN A 29 35.95 15.46 1.85
CA ASN A 29 36.04 14.22 1.08
C ASN A 29 37.34 13.49 1.40
N ILE A 30 37.23 12.18 1.65
CA ILE A 30 38.32 11.30 2.06
C ILE A 30 38.34 10.10 1.12
N ALA A 31 39.50 9.74 0.62
CA ALA A 31 39.73 8.48 -0.05
C ALA A 31 40.89 7.75 0.64
N ASP A 32 40.55 6.71 1.41
CA ASP A 32 41.49 5.86 2.09
C ASP A 32 41.59 4.51 1.37
N LYS A 33 42.82 4.10 1.09
CA LYS A 33 43.17 2.80 0.53
C LYS A 33 44.16 2.14 1.46
N GLU A 34 43.83 0.96 1.96
CA GLU A 34 44.64 0.24 2.93
C GLU A 34 44.91 -1.15 2.42
N ILE A 35 46.18 -1.57 2.43
CA ILE A 35 46.53 -2.98 2.33
C ILE A 35 47.00 -3.44 3.70
N PHE A 36 46.62 -4.64 4.11
CA PHE A 36 47.05 -5.20 5.39
C PHE A 36 47.15 -6.71 5.36
N ARG A 37 47.94 -7.25 6.30
CA ARG A 37 48.12 -8.69 6.49
C ARG A 37 47.65 -9.11 7.88
N VAL A 38 46.90 -10.22 7.94
CA VAL A 38 46.45 -10.88 9.17
C VAL A 38 46.73 -12.36 9.04
N ASN A 39 47.57 -12.93 9.91
CA ASN A 39 47.81 -14.38 9.99
C ASN A 39 48.15 -15.04 8.63
N GLY A 40 48.88 -14.32 7.76
CA GLY A 40 49.24 -14.83 6.42
C GLY A 40 48.21 -14.58 5.32
N TYR A 41 47.03 -14.02 5.64
CA TYR A 41 46.06 -13.53 4.66
C TYR A 41 46.27 -12.06 4.35
N TYR A 42 45.99 -11.67 3.10
CA TYR A 42 46.23 -10.32 2.61
C TYR A 42 44.91 -9.66 2.20
N PHE A 43 44.77 -8.39 2.53
CA PHE A 43 43.53 -7.66 2.29
C PHE A 43 43.78 -6.31 1.65
N PHE A 44 42.80 -5.89 0.86
CA PHE A 44 42.67 -4.55 0.33
C PHE A 44 41.35 -3.95 0.78
N TYR A 45 41.44 -2.83 1.50
CA TYR A 45 40.31 -2.05 1.96
C TYR A 45 40.29 -0.70 1.27
N VAL A 46 39.09 -0.31 0.83
CA VAL A 46 38.83 1.00 0.23
C VAL A 46 37.70 1.67 0.97
N PHE A 47 37.92 2.93 1.33
CA PHE A 47 36.91 3.81 1.88
C PHE A 47 36.92 5.12 1.11
N ASN A 48 35.79 5.48 0.51
CA ASN A 48 35.61 6.83 -0.01
C ASN A 48 34.44 7.49 0.70
N ARG A 49 34.68 8.67 1.24
CA ARG A 49 33.68 9.57 1.79
C ARG A 49 33.53 10.76 0.88
N THR A 50 32.29 11.01 0.50
CA THR A 50 31.86 12.28 -0.11
C THR A 50 30.79 12.92 0.76
N GLU A 51 30.41 14.17 0.48
CA GLU A 51 29.28 14.82 1.15
C GLU A 51 27.96 14.04 1.01
N LYS A 52 27.79 13.28 -0.06
CA LYS A 52 26.52 12.62 -0.40
C LYS A 52 26.51 11.12 -0.10
N VAL A 53 27.66 10.46 -0.25
CA VAL A 53 27.75 8.98 -0.23
C VAL A 53 29.08 8.54 0.37
N ASN A 54 29.01 7.47 1.17
CA ASN A 54 30.17 6.69 1.58
C ASN A 54 30.18 5.35 0.83
N THR A 55 31.34 4.98 0.28
CA THR A 55 31.56 3.66 -0.33
C THR A 55 32.63 2.91 0.45
N TYR A 56 32.41 1.62 0.65
CA TYR A 56 33.30 0.72 1.37
C TYR A 56 33.57 -0.49 0.48
N SER A 57 34.75 -1.08 0.61
CA SER A 57 35.02 -2.41 0.09
C SER A 57 36.13 -3.03 0.91
N LEU A 58 35.95 -4.29 1.29
CA LEU A 58 37.00 -5.12 1.88
C LEU A 58 37.14 -6.36 1.02
N ARG A 59 38.33 -6.58 0.49
CA ARG A 59 38.61 -7.73 -0.36
C ARG A 59 39.85 -8.47 0.11
N GLU A 60 39.75 -9.78 0.25
CA GLU A 60 40.91 -10.66 0.31
C GLU A 60 41.63 -10.66 -1.05
N ILE A 61 42.94 -10.45 -1.01
CA ILE A 61 43.81 -10.38 -2.19
C ILE A 61 44.93 -11.41 -2.06
N THR A 62 45.61 -11.68 -3.16
CA THR A 62 46.78 -12.56 -3.16
C THR A 62 48.02 -11.86 -2.59
N GLU A 63 48.99 -12.63 -2.11
CA GLU A 63 50.29 -12.10 -1.68
C GLU A 63 50.99 -11.28 -2.78
N LYS A 64 50.95 -11.78 -4.02
CA LYS A 64 51.51 -11.09 -5.19
C LYS A 64 50.87 -9.72 -5.39
N GLU A 65 49.54 -9.64 -5.28
CA GLU A 65 48.82 -8.38 -5.38
C GLU A 65 49.17 -7.43 -4.21
N PHE A 66 49.30 -7.95 -2.99
CA PHE A 66 49.69 -7.17 -1.83
C PHE A 66 51.02 -6.45 -2.04
N TYR A 67 52.07 -7.16 -2.45
CA TYR A 67 53.39 -6.55 -2.67
C TYR A 67 53.43 -5.61 -3.88
N ALA A 68 52.64 -5.88 -4.92
CA ALA A 68 52.47 -4.97 -6.05
C ALA A 68 51.86 -3.63 -5.59
N ARG A 69 50.72 -3.69 -4.88
CA ARG A 69 50.05 -2.51 -4.32
C ARG A 69 50.90 -1.77 -3.30
N ARG A 70 51.65 -2.50 -2.48
CA ARG A 70 52.60 -1.92 -1.53
C ARG A 70 53.63 -1.06 -2.25
N SER A 71 54.21 -1.59 -3.31
CA SER A 71 55.16 -0.86 -4.14
C SER A 71 54.53 0.35 -4.80
N GLU A 72 53.30 0.24 -5.29
CA GLU A 72 52.55 1.37 -5.85
C GLU A 72 52.32 2.48 -4.82
N PHE A 73 51.82 2.16 -3.62
CA PHE A 73 51.53 3.15 -2.59
C PHE A 73 52.78 3.88 -2.12
N LEU A 74 53.91 3.17 -2.02
CA LEU A 74 55.18 3.77 -1.63
C LEU A 74 55.78 4.64 -2.74
N LYS A 75 55.54 4.32 -4.02
CA LYS A 75 55.95 5.14 -5.18
C LYS A 75 55.16 6.45 -5.31
N LEU A 76 53.97 6.55 -4.71
CA LEU A 76 53.18 7.79 -4.72
C LEU A 76 53.84 8.92 -3.93
N ARG A 77 54.80 8.61 -3.05
CA ARG A 77 55.52 9.61 -2.27
C ARG A 77 56.45 10.42 -3.19
N PRO A 78 56.49 11.76 -3.04
CA PRO A 78 57.45 12.58 -3.80
C PRO A 78 58.90 12.29 -3.40
N HIS A 79 59.13 11.90 -2.14
CA HIS A 79 60.44 11.49 -1.63
C HIS A 79 60.28 10.42 -0.53
N LYS A 80 61.26 9.51 -0.39
CA LYS A 80 61.18 8.37 0.55
C LYS A 80 60.95 8.78 2.01
N ALA A 81 61.54 9.90 2.42
CA ALA A 81 61.47 10.42 3.79
C ALA A 81 60.15 11.14 4.14
N VAL A 82 59.28 11.41 3.15
CA VAL A 82 58.05 12.19 3.34
C VAL A 82 56.87 11.24 3.54
N SER A 83 56.14 11.39 4.64
CA SER A 83 54.92 10.61 4.95
C SER A 83 53.62 11.35 4.65
N GLU A 84 53.65 12.69 4.55
CA GLU A 84 52.51 13.55 4.23
C GLU A 84 52.93 14.66 3.25
N TRP A 85 52.11 14.97 2.24
CA TRP A 85 52.40 16.03 1.26
C TRP A 85 51.10 16.63 0.68
N THR A 86 51.21 17.73 -0.06
CA THR A 86 50.06 18.39 -0.69
C THR A 86 50.36 18.84 -2.11
N ASP A 87 49.34 18.85 -2.99
CA ASP A 87 49.38 19.44 -4.34
C ASP A 87 48.71 20.83 -4.38
N GLY A 88 48.41 21.43 -3.22
CA GLY A 88 47.64 22.67 -3.08
C GLY A 88 46.12 22.47 -2.95
N LYS A 89 45.57 21.41 -3.54
CA LYS A 89 44.12 21.08 -3.50
C LYS A 89 43.79 19.88 -2.61
N ASN A 90 44.74 18.98 -2.44
CA ASN A 90 44.61 17.73 -1.70
C ASN A 90 45.79 17.57 -0.75
N LYS A 91 45.54 16.97 0.40
CA LYS A 91 46.53 16.45 1.35
C LYS A 91 46.60 14.94 1.19
N PHE A 92 47.79 14.44 0.96
CA PHE A 92 48.08 13.03 0.82
C PHE A 92 48.90 12.54 2.01
N SER A 93 48.71 11.29 2.40
CA SER A 93 49.58 10.63 3.37
C SER A 93 49.76 9.16 3.06
N VAL A 94 50.97 8.64 3.26
CA VAL A 94 51.24 7.19 3.26
C VAL A 94 51.81 6.81 4.62
N LYS A 95 51.09 5.96 5.36
CA LYS A 95 51.47 5.50 6.69
C LYS A 95 51.65 4.00 6.70
N ASN A 96 52.77 3.55 7.24
CA ASN A 96 53.04 2.13 7.47
C ASN A 96 52.88 1.88 8.96
N TYR A 97 52.13 0.84 9.32
CA TYR A 97 52.03 0.39 10.70
C TYR A 97 52.40 -1.09 10.76
N TYR A 98 53.12 -1.46 11.81
CA TYR A 98 53.48 -2.83 12.13
C TYR A 98 52.86 -3.21 13.47
N ASN A 99 52.44 -4.46 13.61
CA ASN A 99 51.92 -5.03 14.87
C ASN A 99 50.81 -4.17 15.51
N GLY A 100 49.84 -3.76 14.69
CA GLY A 100 48.74 -2.87 15.08
C GLY A 100 47.40 -3.58 15.24
N THR A 101 46.33 -2.81 15.46
CA THR A 101 44.93 -3.29 15.34
C THR A 101 44.21 -2.56 14.23
N TRP A 102 43.68 -3.30 13.27
CA TRP A 102 42.83 -2.77 12.22
C TRP A 102 41.37 -2.80 12.67
N LYS A 103 40.76 -1.61 12.75
CA LYS A 103 39.36 -1.44 13.21
C LYS A 103 38.53 -0.72 12.15
N ARG A 104 37.55 -1.37 11.53
CA ARG A 104 36.68 -0.77 10.50
C ARG A 104 35.28 -1.36 10.53
N ASN A 105 34.31 -0.52 10.18
CA ASN A 105 32.95 -0.96 9.89
C ASN A 105 32.77 -1.06 8.38
N VAL A 106 32.34 -2.23 7.90
CA VAL A 106 32.17 -2.52 6.48
C VAL A 106 30.80 -3.15 6.27
N PRO A 107 30.01 -2.74 5.27
CA PRO A 107 28.80 -3.46 4.92
C PRO A 107 29.13 -4.91 4.56
N ALA A 108 28.37 -5.87 5.09
CA ALA A 108 28.60 -7.31 4.87
C ALA A 108 28.66 -7.65 3.37
N ALA A 109 27.75 -7.07 2.58
CA ALA A 109 27.68 -7.28 1.13
C ALA A 109 28.91 -6.74 0.35
N ASP A 110 29.71 -5.86 0.96
CA ASP A 110 30.90 -5.26 0.34
C ASP A 110 32.20 -5.98 0.78
N CYS A 111 32.08 -7.11 1.49
CA CYS A 111 33.18 -7.99 1.87
C CYS A 111 33.32 -9.15 0.87
N ILE A 112 34.52 -9.37 0.35
CA ILE A 112 34.83 -10.45 -0.60
C ILE A 112 36.01 -11.25 -0.06
N PHE A 113 35.81 -12.55 0.14
CA PHE A 113 36.82 -13.49 0.62
C PHE A 113 37.13 -14.52 -0.47
N LEU A 114 38.40 -14.93 -0.56
CA LEU A 114 38.89 -15.93 -1.51
C LEU A 114 39.06 -17.28 -0.82
N SER A 115 39.57 -17.29 0.41
CA SER A 115 39.91 -18.50 1.15
C SER A 115 38.82 -18.86 2.17
N GLU A 116 38.56 -20.15 2.37
CA GLU A 116 37.54 -20.63 3.32
C GLU A 116 37.97 -20.48 4.78
N ASP A 117 39.25 -20.67 5.06
CA ASP A 117 39.87 -20.63 6.39
C ASP A 117 40.31 -19.21 6.83
N ASN A 118 39.75 -18.19 6.18
CA ASN A 118 40.09 -16.79 6.43
C ASN A 118 39.49 -16.28 7.77
N PRO A 119 40.31 -15.71 8.67
CA PRO A 119 39.84 -15.24 9.99
C PRO A 119 38.82 -14.08 9.92
N LEU A 120 38.87 -13.24 8.89
CA LEU A 120 37.86 -12.18 8.70
C LEU A 120 36.58 -12.74 8.08
N LYS A 121 36.66 -13.83 7.32
CA LYS A 121 35.49 -14.54 6.79
C LYS A 121 34.69 -15.18 7.93
N GLU A 122 35.37 -15.80 8.89
CA GLU A 122 34.72 -16.37 10.08
C GLU A 122 33.92 -15.32 10.86
N ILE A 123 34.53 -14.15 11.13
CA ILE A 123 33.83 -13.02 11.76
C ILE A 123 32.65 -12.56 10.90
N HIS A 124 32.84 -12.47 9.58
CA HIS A 124 31.79 -12.07 8.66
C HIS A 124 30.59 -13.03 8.73
N ASP A 125 30.84 -14.33 8.58
CA ASP A 125 29.80 -15.36 8.53
C ASP A 125 29.06 -15.49 9.86
N ALA A 126 29.76 -15.38 10.99
CA ALA A 126 29.14 -15.37 12.31
C ALA A 126 28.13 -14.23 12.48
N VAL A 127 28.50 -13.01 12.08
CA VAL A 127 27.63 -11.83 12.15
C VAL A 127 26.45 -11.94 11.18
N VAL A 128 26.69 -12.41 9.95
CA VAL A 128 25.61 -12.62 8.96
C VAL A 128 24.62 -13.69 9.42
N SER A 129 25.12 -14.78 10.00
CA SER A 129 24.29 -15.85 10.56
C SER A 129 23.42 -15.33 11.71
N GLU A 130 24.02 -14.64 12.68
CA GLU A 130 23.29 -14.08 13.82
C GLU A 130 22.20 -13.08 13.38
N ALA A 131 22.53 -12.18 12.45
CA ALA A 131 21.58 -11.22 11.90
C ALA A 131 20.42 -11.91 11.18
N SER A 132 20.69 -13.01 10.47
CA SER A 132 19.68 -13.81 9.77
C SER A 132 18.74 -14.51 10.75
N VAL A 133 19.27 -15.08 11.84
CA VAL A 133 18.47 -15.71 12.90
C VAL A 133 17.57 -14.68 13.58
N ARG A 134 18.11 -13.51 13.95
CA ARG A 134 17.32 -12.43 14.56
C ARG A 134 16.19 -11.97 13.63
N LYS A 135 16.48 -11.79 12.34
CA LYS A 135 15.45 -11.42 11.35
C LYS A 135 14.35 -12.47 11.26
N ALA A 136 14.70 -13.75 11.20
CA ALA A 136 13.74 -14.85 11.16
C ALA A 136 12.86 -14.90 12.43
N GLN A 137 13.45 -14.65 13.61
CA GLN A 137 12.72 -14.58 14.88
C GLN A 137 11.72 -13.41 14.90
N THR A 138 12.13 -12.22 14.46
CA THR A 138 11.23 -11.06 14.36
C THR A 138 10.09 -11.33 13.38
N GLU A 139 10.37 -11.90 12.21
CA GLU A 139 9.34 -12.25 11.23
C GLU A 139 8.37 -13.32 11.75
N ALA A 140 8.86 -14.27 12.55
CA ALA A 140 8.02 -15.27 13.21
C ALA A 140 7.11 -14.64 14.29
N TYR A 141 7.67 -13.76 15.12
CA TYR A 141 6.91 -13.02 16.14
C TYR A 141 5.82 -12.15 15.52
N ASP A 142 6.15 -11.35 14.49
CA ASP A 142 5.19 -10.53 13.74
C ASP A 142 4.08 -11.37 13.13
N ARG A 143 4.41 -12.59 12.69
CA ARG A 143 3.44 -13.53 12.13
C ARG A 143 2.50 -14.06 13.21
N GLU A 144 3.03 -14.47 14.35
CA GLU A 144 2.25 -14.95 15.49
C GLU A 144 1.31 -13.87 16.03
N GLU A 145 1.79 -12.64 16.20
CA GLU A 145 0.98 -11.50 16.64
C GLU A 145 -0.18 -11.22 15.67
N LYS A 146 0.09 -11.25 14.35
CA LYS A 146 -0.96 -11.10 13.32
C LYS A 146 -1.98 -12.23 13.34
N TYR A 147 -1.54 -13.48 13.57
CA TYR A 147 -2.44 -14.62 13.71
C TYR A 147 -3.31 -14.50 14.96
N GLU A 148 -2.73 -14.12 16.10
CA GLU A 148 -3.48 -13.95 17.34
C GLU A 148 -4.51 -12.81 17.21
N TYR A 149 -4.11 -11.69 16.59
CA TYR A 149 -5.00 -10.58 16.28
C TYR A 149 -6.17 -11.04 15.38
N ALA A 150 -5.89 -11.74 14.28
CA ALA A 150 -6.90 -12.29 13.38
C ALA A 150 -7.85 -13.25 14.11
N ARG A 151 -7.31 -14.12 15.00
CA ARG A 151 -8.11 -15.05 15.81
C ARG A 151 -9.05 -14.33 16.75
N LYS A 152 -8.57 -13.29 17.46
CA LYS A 152 -9.39 -12.44 18.35
C LYS A 152 -10.50 -11.74 17.56
N CYS A 153 -10.18 -11.14 16.42
CA CYS A 153 -11.16 -10.50 15.54
C CYS A 153 -12.21 -11.49 15.02
N GLY A 154 -11.80 -12.70 14.61
CA GLY A 154 -12.72 -13.75 14.14
C GLY A 154 -13.67 -14.25 15.23
N GLY A 155 -13.16 -14.43 16.45
CA GLY A 155 -13.98 -14.78 17.61
C GLY A 155 -15.03 -13.71 17.93
N LEU A 156 -14.63 -12.44 17.93
CA LEU A 156 -15.53 -11.32 18.20
C LEU A 156 -16.56 -11.11 17.08
N GLY A 157 -16.16 -11.20 15.81
CA GLY A 157 -17.07 -11.09 14.67
C GLY A 157 -18.21 -12.08 14.75
N ARG A 158 -17.91 -13.37 15.02
CA ARG A 158 -18.92 -14.41 15.23
C ARG A 158 -19.81 -14.14 16.43
N LYS A 159 -19.24 -13.74 17.57
CA LYS A 159 -19.99 -13.50 18.81
C LYS A 159 -20.94 -12.30 18.71
N LEU A 160 -20.52 -11.26 18.00
CA LEU A 160 -21.27 -10.00 17.91
C LEU A 160 -22.17 -9.92 16.66
N GLY A 161 -21.99 -10.83 15.68
CA GLY A 161 -22.69 -10.76 14.40
C GLY A 161 -22.18 -9.61 13.52
N ILE A 162 -20.88 -9.31 13.59
CA ILE A 162 -20.25 -8.26 12.79
C ILE A 162 -19.35 -8.93 11.75
N ALA A 163 -19.41 -8.48 10.50
CA ALA A 163 -18.55 -8.98 9.44
C ALA A 163 -17.08 -8.95 9.86
N TYR A 164 -16.37 -10.07 9.68
CA TYR A 164 -14.98 -10.23 10.11
C TYR A 164 -14.06 -9.10 9.61
N VAL A 165 -14.25 -8.69 8.35
CA VAL A 165 -13.50 -7.59 7.74
C VAL A 165 -13.70 -6.29 8.52
N ASN A 166 -14.92 -5.97 8.95
CA ASN A 166 -15.19 -4.76 9.73
C ASN A 166 -14.52 -4.84 11.10
N VAL A 167 -14.53 -6.00 11.76
CA VAL A 167 -13.82 -6.18 13.03
C VAL A 167 -12.32 -6.00 12.86
N MET A 168 -11.73 -6.51 11.78
CA MET A 168 -10.32 -6.31 11.47
C MET A 168 -9.95 -4.83 11.26
N ARG A 169 -10.87 -4.02 10.69
CA ARG A 169 -10.66 -2.58 10.46
C ARG A 169 -10.91 -1.71 11.68
N LEU A 170 -11.90 -2.06 12.51
CA LEU A 170 -12.29 -1.32 13.71
C LEU A 170 -11.45 -1.71 14.93
N GLY A 171 -10.85 -2.90 14.91
CA GLY A 171 -10.07 -3.47 15.99
C GLY A 171 -10.90 -4.35 16.95
N PRO A 172 -10.24 -5.22 17.74
CA PRO A 172 -10.89 -6.17 18.65
C PRO A 172 -11.39 -5.51 19.96
N GLU A 173 -11.67 -4.22 19.95
CA GLU A 173 -12.15 -3.50 21.12
C GLU A 173 -13.68 -3.60 21.20
N LYS A 174 -14.18 -4.40 22.15
CA LYS A 174 -15.62 -4.71 22.27
C LYS A 174 -16.50 -3.45 22.33
N GLY A 175 -16.08 -2.40 23.04
CA GLY A 175 -16.84 -1.15 23.16
C GLY A 175 -17.03 -0.44 21.82
N LYS A 176 -15.98 -0.35 20.99
CA LYS A 176 -16.06 0.21 19.63
C LYS A 176 -16.94 -0.65 18.73
N LEU A 177 -16.79 -1.97 18.78
CA LEU A 177 -17.56 -2.89 17.95
C LEU A 177 -19.06 -2.83 18.25
N MET A 178 -19.45 -2.76 19.53
CA MET A 178 -20.86 -2.60 19.93
C MET A 178 -21.45 -1.27 19.43
N LYS A 179 -20.72 -0.17 19.62
CA LYS A 179 -21.11 1.15 19.11
C LYS A 179 -21.28 1.18 17.58
N PHE A 180 -20.35 0.56 16.84
CA PHE A 180 -20.49 0.38 15.39
C PHE A 180 -21.76 -0.40 15.06
N LYS A 181 -21.95 -1.58 15.67
CA LYS A 181 -23.13 -2.44 15.43
C LYS A 181 -24.44 -1.69 15.66
N GLU A 182 -24.60 -1.07 16.82
CA GLU A 182 -25.82 -0.33 17.16
C GLU A 182 -26.06 0.85 16.20
N SER A 183 -25.01 1.57 15.83
CA SER A 183 -25.12 2.66 14.85
C SER A 183 -25.48 2.17 13.45
N TYR A 184 -24.99 0.99 13.08
CA TYR A 184 -25.24 0.36 11.78
C TYR A 184 -26.69 -0.17 11.69
N GLU A 185 -27.18 -0.83 12.74
CA GLU A 185 -28.58 -1.26 12.84
C GLU A 185 -29.55 -0.08 12.77
N ARG A 186 -29.24 1.03 13.46
CA ARG A 186 -30.00 2.29 13.35
C ARG A 186 -29.97 2.86 11.94
N ALA A 187 -28.83 2.83 11.26
CA ALA A 187 -28.71 3.29 9.89
C ALA A 187 -29.55 2.45 8.92
N ILE A 188 -29.60 1.13 9.10
CA ILE A 188 -30.48 0.23 8.34
C ILE A 188 -31.95 0.59 8.58
N ALA A 189 -32.36 0.77 9.84
CA ALA A 189 -33.73 1.18 10.17
C ALA A 189 -34.09 2.55 9.57
N LYS A 190 -33.16 3.52 9.60
CA LYS A 190 -33.34 4.84 8.98
C LYS A 190 -33.49 4.72 7.46
N ALA A 191 -32.65 3.91 6.80
CA ALA A 191 -32.72 3.67 5.36
C ALA A 191 -34.06 3.03 4.95
N LYS A 192 -34.59 2.11 5.75
CA LYS A 192 -35.91 1.48 5.53
C LYS A 192 -37.10 2.44 5.66
N ASN A 193 -36.92 3.60 6.30
CA ASN A 193 -37.99 4.60 6.49
C ASN A 193 -37.79 5.93 5.74
N MET A 194 -36.60 6.19 5.19
CA MET A 194 -36.24 7.39 4.41
C MET A 194 -37.18 7.64 3.21
N LYS A 195 -37.34 8.88 2.73
CA LYS A 195 -38.09 9.12 1.49
C LYS A 195 -37.33 8.50 0.30
N LEU A 196 -38.04 7.99 -0.71
CA LEU A 196 -37.42 7.29 -1.84
C LEU A 196 -36.47 8.17 -2.66
N SER A 197 -36.83 9.44 -2.86
CA SER A 197 -35.97 10.42 -3.53
C SER A 197 -34.63 10.62 -2.80
N GLU A 198 -34.67 10.66 -1.47
CA GLU A 198 -33.48 10.76 -0.61
C GLU A 198 -32.68 9.45 -0.61
N LEU A 199 -33.37 8.31 -0.46
CA LEU A 199 -32.78 6.97 -0.39
C LEU A 199 -31.87 6.68 -1.59
N ARG A 200 -32.29 7.09 -2.78
CA ARG A 200 -31.52 6.92 -4.01
C ARG A 200 -30.24 7.75 -4.02
N GLY A 201 -30.31 8.99 -3.54
CA GLY A 201 -29.13 9.85 -3.36
C GLY A 201 -28.12 9.18 -2.43
N PHE A 202 -28.59 8.75 -1.26
CA PHE A 202 -27.78 8.02 -0.28
C PHE A 202 -27.18 6.73 -0.81
N TYR A 203 -27.94 5.93 -1.55
CA TYR A 203 -27.43 4.70 -2.16
C TYR A 203 -26.29 5.01 -3.13
N ALA A 204 -26.44 6.03 -3.97
CA ALA A 204 -25.37 6.44 -4.88
C ALA A 204 -24.15 6.98 -4.12
N ASP A 205 -24.36 7.83 -3.13
CA ASP A 205 -23.27 8.39 -2.31
C ASP A 205 -22.49 7.32 -1.54
N LEU A 206 -23.18 6.31 -1.00
CA LEU A 206 -22.55 5.22 -0.25
C LEU A 206 -21.80 4.25 -1.14
N PHE A 207 -22.39 3.81 -2.25
CA PHE A 207 -21.92 2.62 -2.97
C PHE A 207 -21.33 2.89 -4.35
N ARG A 208 -21.55 4.09 -4.92
CA ARG A 208 -21.13 4.39 -6.31
C ARG A 208 -20.22 5.60 -6.42
N ARG A 209 -20.40 6.60 -5.54
CA ARG A 209 -19.57 7.80 -5.52
C ARG A 209 -18.41 7.56 -4.55
N GLY A 210 -17.24 8.10 -4.90
CA GLY A 210 -15.98 7.78 -4.23
C GLY A 210 -15.94 8.12 -2.73
N ARG A 211 -14.77 7.94 -2.12
CA ARG A 211 -14.56 7.99 -0.66
C ARG A 211 -15.24 9.15 0.07
N ALA A 212 -15.15 10.37 -0.47
CA ALA A 212 -15.69 11.57 0.18
C ALA A 212 -17.22 11.50 0.33
N SER A 213 -17.93 11.14 -0.73
CA SER A 213 -19.38 10.96 -0.71
C SER A 213 -19.80 9.83 0.22
N ARG A 214 -19.08 8.70 0.20
CA ARG A 214 -19.36 7.58 1.09
C ARG A 214 -19.23 7.98 2.55
N LYS A 215 -18.16 8.71 2.89
CA LYS A 215 -17.94 9.23 4.25
C LYS A 215 -19.09 10.13 4.70
N GLN A 216 -19.43 11.14 3.89
CA GLN A 216 -20.50 12.08 4.20
C GLN A 216 -21.85 11.38 4.38
N ALA A 217 -22.15 10.37 3.54
CA ALA A 217 -23.37 9.60 3.66
C ALA A 217 -23.40 8.73 4.93
N MET A 218 -22.28 8.08 5.28
CA MET A 218 -22.14 7.35 6.55
C MET A 218 -22.32 8.27 7.76
N ASP A 219 -21.71 9.46 7.73
CA ASP A 219 -21.83 10.47 8.80
C ASP A 219 -23.29 10.91 8.96
N THR A 220 -24.00 11.15 7.85
CA THR A 220 -25.41 11.58 7.88
C THR A 220 -26.37 10.47 8.33
N LEU A 221 -26.01 9.20 8.08
CA LEU A 221 -26.70 8.04 8.64
C LEU A 221 -26.31 7.78 10.11
N GLY A 222 -25.29 8.45 10.63
CA GLY A 222 -24.83 8.33 12.01
C GLY A 222 -24.05 7.04 12.29
N ILE A 223 -23.45 6.43 11.26
CA ILE A 223 -22.65 5.20 11.41
C ILE A 223 -21.32 5.54 12.07
N GLN A 224 -21.00 4.90 13.18
CA GLN A 224 -19.77 5.15 13.93
C GLN A 224 -18.63 4.24 13.46
N TYR A 225 -17.70 4.79 12.69
CA TYR A 225 -16.54 4.05 12.17
C TYR A 225 -15.19 4.44 12.80
N PHE A 226 -15.20 5.35 13.78
CA PHE A 226 -14.03 5.83 14.55
C PHE A 226 -12.93 6.43 13.66
N GLU A 227 -11.99 5.60 13.21
CA GLU A 227 -10.88 6.00 12.32
C GLU A 227 -10.71 5.01 11.15
N ALA A 228 -11.59 4.02 11.04
CA ALA A 228 -11.54 3.04 9.97
C ALA A 228 -11.75 3.70 8.61
N ASP A 229 -10.99 3.25 7.62
CA ASP A 229 -11.20 3.67 6.24
C ASP A 229 -12.57 3.19 5.75
N VAL A 230 -13.46 4.14 5.47
CA VAL A 230 -14.84 3.89 5.03
C VAL A 230 -14.93 3.01 3.78
N ASN A 231 -13.91 3.03 2.91
CA ASN A 231 -13.87 2.20 1.71
C ASN A 231 -13.54 0.73 2.00
N LEU A 232 -12.93 0.45 3.15
CA LEU A 232 -12.56 -0.89 3.56
C LEU A 232 -13.63 -1.56 4.46
N LEU A 233 -14.68 -0.82 4.80
CA LEU A 233 -15.83 -1.33 5.54
C LEU A 233 -16.85 -1.95 4.59
N VAL A 234 -17.30 -3.15 4.93
CA VAL A 234 -18.36 -3.89 4.25
C VAL A 234 -19.71 -3.48 4.84
N LEU A 235 -20.62 -2.99 4.00
CA LEU A 235 -21.94 -2.50 4.41
C LEU A 235 -23.08 -3.27 3.72
N THR A 236 -22.91 -4.57 3.49
CA THR A 236 -23.81 -5.41 2.68
C THR A 236 -25.27 -5.40 3.15
N GLU A 237 -25.53 -5.46 4.46
CA GLU A 237 -26.91 -5.49 4.97
C GLU A 237 -27.64 -4.17 4.71
N LEU A 238 -26.93 -3.04 4.84
CA LEU A 238 -27.44 -1.72 4.51
C LEU A 238 -27.67 -1.58 3.00
N GLU A 239 -26.74 -2.06 2.17
CA GLU A 239 -26.89 -2.06 0.72
C GLU A 239 -28.14 -2.85 0.30
N GLN A 240 -28.30 -4.05 0.85
CA GLN A 240 -29.44 -4.92 0.60
C GLN A 240 -30.75 -4.24 1.02
N ALA A 241 -30.83 -3.71 2.25
CA ALA A 241 -32.02 -3.04 2.75
C ALA A 241 -32.42 -1.82 1.89
N MET A 242 -31.44 -1.07 1.38
CA MET A 242 -31.69 0.04 0.47
C MET A 242 -32.15 -0.44 -0.91
N SER A 243 -31.51 -1.49 -1.47
CA SER A 243 -31.85 -2.02 -2.79
C SER A 243 -33.26 -2.60 -2.80
N GLU A 244 -33.61 -3.46 -1.84
CA GLU A 244 -34.93 -4.09 -1.73
C GLU A 244 -36.06 -3.04 -1.74
N ARG A 245 -35.84 -1.93 -1.05
CA ARG A 245 -36.81 -0.84 -0.99
C ARG A 245 -36.92 -0.06 -2.30
N LEU A 246 -35.80 0.18 -2.98
CA LEU A 246 -35.81 0.80 -4.30
C LEU A 246 -36.49 -0.10 -5.33
N ASP A 247 -36.23 -1.41 -5.28
CA ASP A 247 -36.81 -2.40 -6.19
C ASP A 247 -38.33 -2.55 -5.97
N ALA A 248 -38.78 -2.59 -4.71
CA ALA A 248 -40.21 -2.60 -4.37
C ALA A 248 -40.94 -1.37 -4.93
N TYR A 249 -40.33 -0.19 -4.81
CA TYR A 249 -40.90 1.04 -5.37
C TYR A 249 -40.98 1.02 -6.90
N VAL A 250 -39.95 0.50 -7.56
CA VAL A 250 -39.97 0.33 -9.02
C VAL A 250 -41.12 -0.57 -9.45
N ALA A 251 -41.31 -1.70 -8.78
CA ALA A 251 -42.41 -2.63 -9.09
C ALA A 251 -43.80 -1.97 -8.91
N GLU A 252 -44.00 -1.22 -7.83
CA GLU A 252 -45.25 -0.49 -7.58
C GLU A 252 -45.50 0.61 -8.63
N SER A 253 -44.46 1.38 -8.97
CA SER A 253 -44.54 2.44 -9.98
C SER A 253 -44.89 1.89 -11.36
N VAL A 254 -44.36 0.72 -11.73
CA VAL A 254 -44.69 0.05 -12.99
C VAL A 254 -46.13 -0.43 -13.00
N LYS A 255 -46.62 -0.99 -11.89
CA LYS A 255 -48.01 -1.41 -11.74
C LYS A 255 -48.96 -0.20 -11.87
N GLN A 256 -48.64 0.91 -11.20
CA GLN A 256 -49.42 2.14 -11.29
C GLN A 256 -49.42 2.71 -12.71
N ALA A 257 -48.26 2.77 -13.36
CA ALA A 257 -48.13 3.27 -14.72
C ALA A 257 -48.93 2.43 -15.72
N LYS A 258 -48.90 1.09 -15.61
CA LYS A 258 -49.74 0.19 -16.43
C LYS A 258 -51.23 0.44 -16.20
N SER A 259 -51.65 0.62 -14.95
CA SER A 259 -53.05 0.91 -14.62
C SER A 259 -53.50 2.27 -15.17
N ASN A 260 -52.70 3.32 -15.00
CA ASN A 260 -53.00 4.65 -15.50
C ASN A 260 -53.05 4.68 -17.03
N ALA A 261 -52.10 4.00 -17.68
CA ALA A 261 -52.08 3.81 -19.11
C ALA A 261 -53.35 3.11 -19.62
N ALA A 262 -53.80 2.04 -18.95
CA ALA A 262 -55.00 1.32 -19.36
C ALA A 262 -56.28 2.17 -19.29
N ASN A 263 -56.34 3.10 -18.33
CA ASN A 263 -57.47 4.00 -18.09
C ASN A 263 -57.47 5.27 -18.98
N ALA A 264 -56.38 5.54 -19.70
CA ALA A 264 -56.31 6.68 -20.61
C ALA A 264 -57.07 6.41 -21.92
N ASP A 265 -57.54 7.48 -22.56
CA ASP A 265 -58.21 7.38 -23.86
C ASP A 265 -57.24 6.94 -24.98
N TYR A 266 -57.79 6.47 -26.10
CA TYR A 266 -56.98 5.93 -27.21
C TYR A 266 -55.94 6.94 -27.75
N PRO A 267 -56.30 8.20 -28.05
CA PRO A 267 -55.32 9.19 -28.55
C PRO A 267 -54.17 9.44 -27.56
N THR A 268 -54.47 9.51 -26.26
CA THR A 268 -53.45 9.72 -25.23
C THR A 268 -52.51 8.52 -25.12
N ARG A 269 -53.04 7.29 -25.15
CA ARG A 269 -52.23 6.06 -25.12
C ARG A 269 -51.29 5.97 -26.32
N GLN A 270 -51.77 6.31 -27.52
CA GLN A 270 -50.96 6.32 -28.75
C GLN A 270 -49.80 7.31 -28.64
N ARG A 271 -50.08 8.57 -28.24
CA ARG A 271 -49.03 9.58 -28.03
C ARG A 271 -48.01 9.13 -26.99
N MET A 272 -48.44 8.63 -25.84
CA MET A 272 -47.56 8.14 -24.78
C MET A 272 -46.65 6.99 -25.27
N TYR A 273 -47.20 6.07 -26.07
CA TYR A 273 -46.44 4.98 -26.66
C TYR A 273 -45.35 5.50 -27.61
N ASP A 274 -45.71 6.39 -28.53
CA ASP A 274 -44.78 6.97 -29.50
C ASP A 274 -43.66 7.76 -28.81
N ASP A 275 -44.01 8.58 -27.81
CA ASP A 275 -43.06 9.36 -27.01
C ASP A 275 -42.10 8.46 -26.19
N LEU A 276 -42.58 7.30 -25.68
CA LEU A 276 -41.73 6.31 -25.01
C LEU A 276 -40.83 5.54 -25.99
N MET A 277 -41.28 5.34 -27.23
CA MET A 277 -40.50 4.70 -28.30
C MET A 277 -39.45 5.62 -28.92
N GLY A 278 -39.65 6.94 -28.81
CA GLY A 278 -38.68 7.95 -29.23
C GLY A 278 -37.30 7.84 -28.55
N SER A 279 -36.33 8.57 -29.08
CA SER A 279 -34.96 8.60 -28.56
C SER A 279 -34.76 9.57 -27.40
N SER A 280 -35.65 10.57 -27.22
CA SER A 280 -35.50 11.62 -26.22
C SER A 280 -35.71 11.11 -24.79
N ARG A 281 -34.69 11.28 -23.96
CA ARG A 281 -34.77 10.98 -22.52
C ARG A 281 -35.75 11.90 -21.79
N ARG A 282 -35.91 13.14 -22.26
CA ARG A 282 -36.84 14.11 -21.68
C ARG A 282 -38.29 13.69 -21.92
N GLN A 283 -38.64 13.37 -23.16
CA GLN A 283 -39.99 12.88 -23.51
C GLN A 283 -40.36 11.63 -22.69
N LYS A 284 -39.44 10.68 -22.54
CA LYS A 284 -39.64 9.49 -21.69
C LYS A 284 -39.95 9.85 -20.24
N LYS A 285 -39.26 10.85 -19.67
CA LYS A 285 -39.53 11.31 -18.30
C LYS A 285 -40.90 11.99 -18.20
N ASP A 286 -41.25 12.80 -19.17
CA ASP A 286 -42.51 13.53 -19.16
C ASP A 286 -43.69 12.54 -19.20
N VAL A 287 -43.64 11.53 -20.08
CA VAL A 287 -44.65 10.46 -20.14
C VAL A 287 -44.72 9.65 -18.85
N LEU A 288 -43.57 9.28 -18.27
CA LEU A 288 -43.58 8.54 -16.99
C LEU A 288 -44.18 9.36 -15.86
N THR A 289 -43.92 10.66 -15.83
CA THR A 289 -44.51 11.58 -14.86
C THR A 289 -46.03 11.64 -15.04
N GLU A 290 -46.51 11.72 -16.28
CA GLU A 290 -47.94 11.68 -16.61
C GLU A 290 -48.59 10.35 -16.22
N LEU A 291 -47.87 9.24 -16.34
CA LEU A 291 -48.30 7.93 -15.87
C LEU A 291 -48.22 7.77 -14.33
N GLY A 292 -47.88 8.82 -13.59
CA GLY A 292 -47.85 8.84 -12.12
C GLY A 292 -46.56 8.29 -11.51
N VAL A 293 -45.48 8.17 -12.29
CA VAL A 293 -44.17 7.72 -11.80
C VAL A 293 -43.35 8.92 -11.34
N ASN A 294 -42.79 8.86 -10.13
CA ASN A 294 -41.82 9.87 -9.68
C ASN A 294 -40.46 9.60 -10.35
N VAL A 295 -40.22 10.26 -11.48
CA VAL A 295 -39.01 10.10 -12.31
C VAL A 295 -37.71 10.47 -11.61
N ASP A 296 -37.77 11.25 -10.53
CA ASP A 296 -36.59 11.61 -9.73
C ASP A 296 -36.22 10.50 -8.74
N ALA A 297 -37.19 9.67 -8.34
CA ALA A 297 -36.97 8.53 -7.47
C ALA A 297 -36.52 7.25 -8.21
N ILE A 298 -36.63 7.18 -9.55
CA ILE A 298 -36.31 5.96 -10.34
C ILE A 298 -35.06 6.08 -11.23
N ASP A 299 -34.24 5.03 -11.26
CA ASP A 299 -33.15 4.91 -12.22
C ASP A 299 -33.66 4.44 -13.57
N LEU A 300 -33.84 5.37 -14.52
CA LEU A 300 -34.30 5.07 -15.88
C LEU A 300 -33.47 3.99 -16.60
N ASN A 301 -32.21 3.78 -16.22
CA ASN A 301 -31.39 2.71 -16.81
C ASN A 301 -31.75 1.33 -16.26
N LYS A 302 -32.33 1.26 -15.04
CA LYS A 302 -32.80 0.03 -14.39
C LYS A 302 -34.33 -0.08 -14.34
N TYR A 303 -35.03 1.00 -14.69
CA TYR A 303 -36.49 1.05 -14.68
C TYR A 303 -37.02 0.26 -15.89
N PRO A 304 -37.98 -0.65 -15.71
CA PRO A 304 -38.41 -1.56 -16.76
C PRO A 304 -39.39 -0.88 -17.74
N LEU A 305 -38.87 0.11 -18.50
CA LEU A 305 -39.64 0.83 -19.52
C LEU A 305 -40.25 -0.11 -20.56
N SER A 306 -39.58 -1.22 -20.86
CA SER A 306 -40.05 -2.24 -21.79
C SER A 306 -41.37 -2.89 -21.35
N GLU A 307 -41.65 -2.97 -20.05
CA GLU A 307 -42.90 -3.52 -19.54
C GLU A 307 -44.07 -2.55 -19.70
N ILE A 308 -43.84 -1.26 -19.48
CA ILE A 308 -44.86 -0.22 -19.66
C ILE A 308 -45.18 -0.08 -21.16
N LYS A 309 -44.14 -0.10 -22.01
CA LYS A 309 -44.29 -0.11 -23.47
C LYS A 309 -45.13 -1.28 -23.96
N ARG A 310 -44.84 -2.50 -23.48
CA ARG A 310 -45.63 -3.71 -23.80
C ARG A 310 -47.09 -3.58 -23.38
N ALA A 311 -47.35 -3.06 -22.19
CA ALA A 311 -48.72 -2.85 -21.73
C ALA A 311 -49.48 -1.84 -22.60
N LEU A 312 -48.84 -0.70 -22.94
CA LEU A 312 -49.42 0.30 -23.84
C LEU A 312 -49.69 -0.27 -25.25
N ALA A 313 -48.71 -0.96 -25.84
CA ALA A 313 -48.87 -1.61 -27.14
C ALA A 313 -50.04 -2.60 -27.15
N ALA A 314 -50.16 -3.43 -26.12
CA ALA A 314 -51.26 -4.38 -25.99
C ALA A 314 -52.64 -3.69 -25.94
N THR A 315 -52.74 -2.54 -25.26
CA THR A 315 -54.01 -1.77 -25.22
C THR A 315 -54.34 -1.04 -26.52
N LEU A 316 -53.36 -0.86 -27.41
CA LEU A 316 -53.50 -0.25 -28.74
C LEU A 316 -53.73 -1.31 -29.83
N GLY A 317 -53.68 -2.60 -29.50
CA GLY A 317 -53.76 -3.69 -30.49
C GLY A 317 -52.49 -3.83 -31.33
N CYS A 318 -51.37 -3.24 -30.90
CA CYS A 318 -50.07 -3.40 -31.54
C CYS A 318 -49.41 -4.68 -31.01
N GLU A 319 -49.25 -5.71 -31.84
CA GLU A 319 -48.40 -6.85 -31.51
C GLU A 319 -46.94 -6.39 -31.50
N MET A 320 -46.31 -6.36 -30.33
CA MET A 320 -44.86 -6.21 -30.26
C MET A 320 -44.22 -7.58 -30.52
N GLU A 321 -43.42 -7.70 -31.59
CA GLU A 321 -42.61 -8.89 -31.85
C GLU A 321 -41.70 -9.19 -30.63
N ARG A 322 -41.62 -10.48 -30.29
CA ARG A 322 -40.94 -10.99 -29.08
C ARG A 322 -39.44 -10.76 -29.09
#